data_AF-A0A6L7MWM0-F1
#
_entry.id   AF-A0A6L7MWM0-F1
#
_cell.length_a   1.000
_cell.length_b   1.000
_cell.length_c   1.000
_cell.angle_alpha   90.00
_cell.angle_beta   90.00
_cell.angle_gamma   90.00
#
_symmetry.space_group_name_H-M   'P 1'
#
loop_
_entity.id
_entity.type
_entity.pdbx_description
1 polymer ?
#
loop_
_entity_poly.entity_id
_entity_poly.type
_entity_poly.pdbx_seq_one_letter_code
_entity_poly.pdbx_strand_id
1 'polypeptide(L)'
;MSTNLTVRDIDPADKSWLRREARDVGASMEEFVRRLIHEHRRKTEGRAKPSEAFARHFGKRHGVVLPTRARYHHNPPSFTEDTLK
;
A
#
# COMPACT_ATOMS: atom_id res chain seq x y z
N MET A 1 13.47 12.05 13.89
CA MET A 1 12.13 11.85 14.49
C MET A 1 11.92 10.35 14.67
N SER A 2 11.73 9.87 15.89
CA SER A 2 11.34 8.47 16.13
C SER A 2 9.83 8.34 15.89
N THR A 3 9.44 7.55 14.89
CA THR A 3 8.04 7.22 14.64
C THR A 3 7.72 5.95 15.40
N ASN A 4 6.75 6.01 16.32
CA ASN A 4 6.29 4.83 17.06
C ASN A 4 5.16 4.15 16.26
N LEU A 5 5.26 2.84 16.04
CA LEU A 5 4.27 2.04 15.32
C LEU A 5 3.78 0.92 16.23
N THR A 6 2.47 0.89 16.50
CA THR A 6 1.83 -0.18 17.25
C THR A 6 1.09 -1.08 16.28
N VAL A 7 1.43 -2.37 16.27
CA VAL A 7 0.68 -3.39 15.52
C VAL A 7 -0.25 -4.11 16.50
N ARG A 8 -1.56 -4.04 16.24
CA ARG A 8 -2.59 -4.75 17.00
C ARG A 8 -3.01 -6.01 16.26
N ASP A 9 -3.58 -6.96 16.99
CA ASP A 9 -4.21 -8.17 16.43
C ASP A 9 -3.29 -9.03 15.54
N ILE A 10 -2.01 -9.12 15.91
CA ILE A 10 -1.10 -10.10 15.31
C ILE A 10 -1.55 -11.51 15.70
N ASP A 11 -1.54 -12.41 14.72
CA ASP A 11 -1.77 -13.83 14.95
C ASP A 11 -0.77 -14.38 16.01
N PRO A 12 -1.25 -15.12 17.03
CA PRO A 12 -0.39 -15.68 18.06
C PRO A 12 0.78 -16.53 17.51
N ALA A 13 0.56 -17.26 16.42
CA ALA A 13 1.58 -18.07 15.74
C ALA A 13 2.67 -17.16 15.17
N ASP A 14 2.29 -16.10 14.45
CA ASP A 14 3.24 -15.13 13.87
C ASP A 14 4.05 -14.42 14.97
N LYS A 15 3.41 -14.07 16.08
CA LYS A 15 4.10 -13.49 17.24
C LYS A 15 5.13 -14.46 17.84
N SER A 16 4.77 -15.74 17.93
CA SER A 16 5.67 -16.76 18.47
C SER A 16 6.86 -17.02 17.55
N TRP A 17 6.63 -17.00 16.23
CA TRP A 17 7.65 -17.11 15.22
C TRP A 17 8.61 -15.92 15.27
N LEU A 18 8.11 -14.68 15.31
CA LEU A 18 8.92 -13.46 15.45
C LEU A 18 9.80 -13.47 16.70
N ARG A 19 9.28 -13.96 17.84
CA ARG A 19 10.05 -14.07 19.07
C ARG A 19 11.18 -15.08 18.97
N ARG A 20 10.92 -16.22 18.32
CA ARG A 20 11.92 -17.27 18.11
C ARG A 20 13.03 -16.76 17.22
N GLU A 21 12.65 -16.20 16.07
CA GLU A 21 13.59 -15.66 15.10
C GLU A 21 14.47 -14.57 15.73
N ALA A 22 13.87 -13.62 16.45
CA ALA A 22 14.62 -12.57 17.14
C ALA A 22 15.65 -13.14 18.13
N ARG A 23 15.31 -14.22 18.85
CA ARG A 23 16.23 -14.89 19.77
C ARG A 23 17.39 -15.54 19.01
N ASP A 24 17.13 -16.17 17.88
CA ASP A 24 18.14 -16.88 17.09
C ASP A 24 19.19 -15.91 16.52
N VAL A 25 18.78 -14.70 16.14
CA VAL A 25 19.70 -13.59 15.76
C VAL A 25 20.25 -12.79 16.94
N GLY A 26 19.92 -13.15 18.19
CA GLY A 26 20.41 -12.47 19.39
C GLY A 26 19.90 -11.04 19.56
N ALA A 27 18.73 -10.71 19.02
CA ALA A 27 18.11 -9.39 19.07
C ALA A 27 16.83 -9.37 19.90
N SER A 28 16.39 -8.19 20.33
CA SER A 28 15.03 -8.02 20.85
C SER A 28 14.02 -8.17 19.71
N MET A 29 12.81 -8.63 20.02
CA MET A 29 11.73 -8.75 19.03
C MET A 29 11.43 -7.43 18.32
N GLU A 30 11.45 -6.30 19.06
CA GLU A 30 11.21 -4.98 18.48
C GLU A 30 12.33 -4.59 17.50
N GLU A 31 13.59 -4.79 17.89
CA GLU A 31 14.74 -4.48 17.02
C GLU A 31 14.74 -5.36 15.77
N PHE A 32 14.38 -6.64 15.91
CA PHE A 32 14.23 -7.55 14.78
C PHE A 32 13.15 -7.06 13.79
N VAL A 33 11.97 -6.71 14.28
CA VAL A 33 10.88 -6.16 13.46
C VAL A 33 11.30 -4.84 12.80
N ARG A 34 12.02 -3.98 13.53
CA ARG A 34 12.54 -2.72 13.00
C ARG A 34 13.48 -2.94 11.81
N ARG A 35 14.36 -3.95 11.90
CA ARG A 35 15.25 -4.34 10.80
C ARG A 35 14.47 -4.87 9.60
N LEU A 36 13.49 -5.75 9.82
CA LEU A 36 12.62 -6.26 8.74
C LEU A 36 11.90 -5.13 7.98
N ILE A 37 11.33 -4.17 8.71
CA ILE A 37 10.67 -3.01 8.10
C ILE A 37 11.68 -2.19 7.29
N HIS A 38 12.88 -1.96 7.83
CA HIS A 38 13.91 -1.18 7.14
C HIS A 38 14.41 -1.89 5.87
N GLU A 39 14.64 -3.19 5.92
CA GLU A 39 15.02 -3.98 4.75
C GLU A 39 13.93 -3.98 3.69
N HIS A 40 12.67 -4.18 4.10
CA HIS A 40 11.55 -4.12 3.17
C HIS A 40 11.41 -2.73 2.55
N ARG A 41 11.56 -1.66 3.34
CA ARG A 41 11.59 -0.29 2.82
C ARG A 41 12.72 -0.10 1.82
N ARG A 42 13.94 -0.54 2.09
CA ARG A 42 15.05 -0.43 1.13
C ARG A 42 14.77 -1.17 -0.17
N LYS A 43 14.19 -2.37 -0.10
CA LYS A 43 13.78 -3.14 -1.29
C LYS A 43 12.66 -2.44 -2.07
N THR A 44 11.73 -1.79 -1.37
CA THR A 44 10.58 -1.09 -1.98
C THR A 44 10.92 0.32 -2.46
N GLU A 45 11.86 1.03 -1.81
CA GLU A 45 12.38 2.35 -2.19
C GLU A 45 13.21 2.28 -3.47
N GLY A 46 13.67 1.09 -3.88
CA GLY A 46 14.20 0.84 -5.22
C GLY A 46 13.14 0.89 -6.33
N ARG A 47 11.84 0.98 -5.99
CA ARG A 47 10.77 1.24 -6.96
C ARG A 47 10.70 2.75 -7.21
N ALA A 48 10.69 3.13 -8.49
CA ALA A 48 10.54 4.52 -8.89
C ALA A 48 9.35 5.16 -8.17
N LYS A 49 9.56 6.33 -7.57
CA LYS A 49 8.48 7.04 -6.87
C LYS A 49 7.34 7.28 -7.87
N PRO A 50 6.06 7.27 -7.44
CA PRO A 50 4.96 7.56 -8.36
C PRO A 50 5.14 8.88 -9.11
N SER A 51 5.69 9.90 -8.44
CA SER A 51 6.04 11.19 -9.04
C SER A 51 7.16 11.09 -10.08
N GLU A 52 8.14 10.23 -9.85
CA GLU A 52 9.25 9.98 -10.79
C GLU A 52 8.78 9.18 -12.00
N ALA A 53 7.92 8.16 -11.80
CA ALA A 53 7.27 7.45 -12.87
C ALA A 53 6.39 8.38 -13.73
N PHE A 54 5.66 9.29 -13.10
CA PHE A 54 4.86 10.31 -13.78
C PHE A 54 5.74 11.31 -14.56
N ALA A 55 6.80 11.83 -13.94
CA ALA A 55 7.74 12.74 -14.59
C ALA A 55 8.48 12.10 -15.76
N ARG A 56 8.81 10.80 -15.67
CA ARG A 56 9.39 10.03 -16.78
C ARG A 56 8.43 9.91 -17.95
N HIS A 57 7.13 9.78 -17.70
CA HIS A 57 6.14 9.57 -18.76
C HIS A 57 5.67 10.89 -19.39
N PHE A 58 5.49 11.94 -18.59
CA PHE A 58 4.93 13.22 -19.04
C PHE A 58 5.98 14.36 -19.17
N GLY A 59 7.23 14.13 -18.75
CA GLY A 59 8.31 15.12 -18.81
C GLY A 59 8.19 16.24 -17.75
N LYS A 60 9.16 17.16 -17.71
CA LYS A 60 9.22 18.29 -16.75
C LYS A 60 8.22 19.42 -17.02
N ARG A 61 7.57 19.43 -18.18
CA ARG A 61 6.81 20.59 -18.70
C ARG A 61 5.29 20.39 -18.79
N HIS A 62 4.74 19.21 -18.47
CA HIS A 62 3.33 18.96 -18.74
C HIS A 62 2.61 18.43 -17.50
N GLY A 63 1.95 19.35 -16.80
CA GLY A 63 0.74 19.00 -16.08
C GLY A 63 -0.34 18.68 -17.12
N VAL A 64 -0.86 17.46 -17.11
CA VAL A 64 -2.00 17.10 -17.96
C VAL A 64 -3.25 17.61 -17.25
N VAL A 65 -3.97 18.54 -17.87
CA VAL A 65 -5.31 18.92 -17.39
C VAL A 65 -6.23 17.75 -17.71
N LEU A 66 -6.58 16.98 -16.68
CA LEU A 66 -7.58 15.94 -16.84
C LEU A 66 -8.90 16.63 -17.18
N PRO A 67 -9.64 16.16 -18.20
CA PRO A 67 -10.95 16.71 -18.49
C PRO A 67 -11.80 16.57 -17.24
N THR A 68 -12.49 17.66 -16.87
CA THR A 68 -13.46 17.66 -15.77
C THR A 68 -14.40 16.50 -16.02
N ARG A 69 -14.43 15.51 -15.12
CA ARG A 69 -15.30 14.32 -15.26
C ARG A 69 -16.68 14.82 -15.66
N ALA A 70 -17.09 14.54 -16.89
CA ALA A 70 -18.50 14.63 -17.23
C ALA A 70 -19.18 13.71 -16.23
N ARG A 71 -20.06 14.28 -15.40
CA ARG A 71 -20.99 13.47 -14.60
C ARG A 71 -21.82 12.74 -15.65
N TYR A 72 -21.38 11.57 -16.06
CA TYR A 72 -22.24 10.64 -16.76
C TYR A 72 -23.37 10.40 -15.78
N HIS A 73 -24.52 11.01 -16.07
CA HIS A 73 -25.78 10.59 -15.50
C HIS A 73 -25.96 9.16 -16.00
N HIS A 74 -25.43 8.21 -15.25
CA HIS A 74 -25.81 6.83 -15.40
C HIS A 74 -27.29 6.82 -15.05
N ASN A 75 -28.16 6.82 -16.06
CA ASN A 75 -29.51 6.38 -15.83
C ASN A 75 -29.38 4.93 -15.35
N PRO A 76 -29.76 4.62 -14.10
CA PRO A 76 -29.80 3.23 -13.67
C PRO A 76 -30.75 2.50 -14.64
N PRO A 77 -30.42 1.27 -15.06
CA PRO A 77 -31.32 0.52 -15.92
C PRO A 77 -32.66 0.37 -15.18
N SER A 78 -33.71 1.00 -15.71
CA SER A 78 -35.07 0.77 -15.25
C SER A 78 -35.51 -0.57 -15.82
N PHE A 79 -35.68 -1.57 -14.97
CA PHE A 79 -36.29 -2.83 -15.35
C PHE A 79 -37.78 -2.56 -15.57
N THR A 80 -38.21 -2.55 -16.84
CA THR A 80 -39.64 -2.66 -17.16
C THR A 80 -40.05 -4.13 -17.07
N GLU A 81 -41.24 -4.38 -16.53
CA GLU A 81 -41.78 -5.69 -16.12
C GLU A 81 -41.95 -6.72 -17.26
N ASP A 82 -41.59 -6.38 -18.50
CA ASP A 82 -41.71 -7.27 -19.68
C ASP A 82 -40.61 -8.35 -19.78
N THR A 83 -39.71 -8.45 -18.79
CA THR A 83 -38.64 -9.47 -18.78
C THR A 83 -38.96 -10.73 -17.95
N LEU A 84 -40.20 -10.87 -17.45
CA LEU A 84 -40.70 -12.12 -16.88
C LEU A 84 -41.65 -12.80 -17.87
N LYS A 85 -41.09 -13.51 -18.85
CA LYS A 85 -41.78 -14.58 -19.58
C LYS A 85 -40.85 -15.76 -19.79
#